data_AF-A0A656GLG9-F1
#
_entry.id   AF-A0A656GLG9-F1
#
_cell.length_a   1.000
_cell.length_b   1.000
_cell.length_c   1.000
_cell.angle_alpha   90.00
_cell.angle_beta   90.00
_cell.angle_gamma   90.00
#
_symmetry.space_group_name_H-M   'P 1'
#
loop_
_entity.id
_entity.type
_entity.pdbx_description
1 polymer ?
#
loop_
_entity_poly.entity_id
_entity_poly.type
_entity_poly.pdbx_seq_one_letter_code
_entity_poly.pdbx_strand_id
1 'polypeptide(L)'
;MTRALYLYGGWPGHYPYEIAAWARDIYKELGWEVEESTDIFTLDRDLKGYDVIIVGWNNAVTTETLTASQERCLSEAVESGVGLVG
;
A
#
# COMPACT_ATOMS: atom_id res chain seq x y z
N MET A 1 -9.61 15.81 -3.34
CA MET A 1 -8.39 15.27 -3.98
C MET A 1 -8.18 13.91 -3.37
N THR A 2 -8.01 12.86 -4.18
CA THR A 2 -7.89 11.49 -3.66
C THR A 2 -6.58 11.36 -2.89
N ARG A 3 -6.64 10.97 -1.63
CA ARG A 3 -5.48 10.68 -0.78
C ARG A 3 -5.23 9.18 -0.76
N ALA A 4 -4.10 8.76 -1.31
CA ALA A 4 -3.74 7.35 -1.43
C ALA A 4 -2.53 6.99 -0.57
N LEU A 5 -2.54 5.77 -0.01
CA LEU A 5 -1.34 5.13 0.50
C LEU A 5 -0.84 4.14 -0.55
N TYR A 6 0.39 4.30 -1.03
CA TYR A 6 1.04 3.34 -1.90
C TYR A 6 2.16 2.61 -1.16
N LEU A 7 1.88 1.35 -0.78
CA LEU A 7 2.84 0.46 -0.15
C LEU A 7 3.46 -0.44 -1.22
N TYR A 8 4.78 -0.41 -1.39
CA TYR A 8 5.48 -1.25 -2.35
C TYR A 8 6.81 -1.76 -1.83
N GLY A 9 7.23 -2.93 -2.31
CA GLY A 9 8.44 -3.60 -1.86
C GLY A 9 8.31 -5.11 -1.94
N GLY A 10 9.15 -5.81 -1.19
CA GLY A 10 9.12 -7.27 -1.11
C GLY A 10 10.15 -8.00 -1.97
N TRP A 11 9.76 -9.15 -2.51
CA TRP A 11 10.58 -10.02 -3.35
C TRP A 11 10.98 -9.32 -4.67
N PRO A 12 12.29 -9.15 -4.92
CA PRO A 12 12.80 -8.45 -6.10
C PRO A 12 12.35 -9.03 -7.45
N GLY A 13 11.96 -10.32 -7.49
CA GLY A 13 11.48 -10.96 -8.71
C GLY A 13 10.20 -10.36 -9.31
N HIS A 14 9.45 -9.56 -8.53
CA HIS A 14 8.27 -8.82 -9.02
C HIS A 14 8.57 -7.35 -9.38
N TYR A 15 9.84 -6.92 -9.33
CA TYR A 15 10.26 -5.57 -9.72
C TYR A 15 9.43 -4.44 -9.05
N PRO A 16 9.24 -4.45 -7.72
CA PRO A 16 8.31 -3.54 -7.06
C PRO A 16 8.71 -2.05 -7.23
N TYR A 17 10.01 -1.76 -7.33
CA TYR A 17 10.51 -0.40 -7.47
C TYR A 17 10.34 0.16 -8.88
N GLU A 18 10.49 -0.69 -9.90
CA GLU A 18 10.25 -0.35 -11.30
C GLU A 18 8.76 -0.15 -11.57
N ILE A 19 7.91 -1.01 -11.01
CA ILE A 19 6.44 -0.83 -11.05
C ILE A 19 6.05 0.45 -10.31
N ALA A 20 6.64 0.74 -9.16
CA ALA A 20 6.39 1.99 -8.44
C ALA A 20 6.82 3.22 -9.25
N ALA A 21 7.97 3.16 -9.94
CA ALA A 21 8.42 4.24 -10.81
C ALA A 21 7.43 4.52 -11.95
N TRP A 22 6.90 3.47 -12.57
CA TRP A 22 5.86 3.60 -13.61
C TRP A 22 4.53 4.13 -13.04
N ALA A 23 4.09 3.63 -11.88
CA ALA A 23 2.82 4.01 -11.27
C ALA A 23 2.77 5.47 -10.82
N ARG A 24 3.91 6.06 -10.44
CA ARG A 24 4.01 7.49 -10.07
C ARG A 24 3.49 8.43 -11.16
N ASP A 25 3.72 8.10 -12.43
CA ASP A 25 3.26 8.95 -13.53
C ASP A 25 1.74 8.87 -13.70
N ILE A 26 1.15 7.69 -13.47
CA ILE A 26 -0.32 7.51 -13.42
C ILE A 26 -0.91 8.35 -12.28
N TYR A 27 -0.33 8.31 -11.08
CA TYR A 27 -0.86 9.06 -9.94
C TYR A 27 -0.80 10.58 -10.15
N LYS A 28 0.25 11.07 -10.82
CA LYS A 28 0.36 12.49 -11.22
C LYS A 28 -0.72 12.86 -12.24
N GLU A 29 -0.94 12.03 -13.26
CA GLU A 29 -1.99 12.25 -14.26
C GLU A 29 -3.39 12.28 -13.64
N LEU A 30 -3.64 11.43 -12.64
CA LEU A 30 -4.89 11.39 -11.88
C LEU A 30 -5.03 12.55 -10.88
N GLY A 31 -3.97 13.32 -10.61
CA GLY A 31 -3.96 14.39 -9.63
C GLY A 31 -4.19 13.89 -8.20
N TRP A 32 -3.63 12.73 -7.85
CA TRP A 32 -3.75 12.14 -6.51
C TRP A 32 -2.67 12.65 -5.56
N GLU A 33 -3.01 12.75 -4.28
CA GLU A 33 -2.05 12.96 -3.20
C GLU A 33 -1.62 11.58 -2.70
N VAL A 34 -0.40 11.16 -3.04
CA VAL A 34 0.09 9.81 -2.73
C VAL A 34 1.15 9.87 -1.65
N GLU A 35 0.89 9.19 -0.54
CA GLU A 35 1.90 8.84 0.44
C GLU A 35 2.52 7.50 0.08
N GLU A 36 3.83 7.49 -0.17
CA GLU A 36 4.58 6.29 -0.52
C GLU A 36 5.25 5.68 0.72
N SER A 37 5.24 4.35 0.82
CA SER A 37 6.02 3.63 1.82
C SER A 37 6.61 2.34 1.27
N THR A 38 7.83 2.04 1.71
CA THR A 38 8.51 0.77 1.47
C THR A 38 8.65 -0.05 2.75
N ASP A 39 7.89 0.32 3.79
CA ASP A 39 7.93 -0.32 5.09
C ASP A 39 6.58 -0.98 5.38
N ILE A 40 6.56 -2.32 5.48
CA ILE A 40 5.37 -3.11 5.78
C ILE A 40 4.74 -2.74 7.13
N PHE A 41 5.53 -2.21 8.08
CA PHE A 41 5.03 -1.72 9.37
C PHE A 41 4.14 -0.48 9.24
N THR A 42 4.06 0.13 8.06
CA THR A 42 3.07 1.16 7.74
C THR A 42 1.64 0.66 7.93
N LEU A 43 1.39 -0.64 7.80
CA LEU A 43 0.06 -1.23 8.01
C LEU A 43 -0.35 -1.30 9.50
N ASP A 44 0.55 -1.05 10.46
CA ASP A 44 0.24 -1.08 11.90
C ASP A 44 -0.42 0.20 12.43
N ARG A 45 -0.58 1.24 11.60
CA ARG A 45 -1.19 2.52 12.01
C ARG A 45 -2.66 2.61 11.62
N ASP A 46 -3.31 3.70 12.01
CA ASP A 46 -4.66 4.01 11.52
C ASP A 46 -4.62 4.40 10.03
N LEU A 47 -5.33 3.65 9.20
CA LEU A 47 -5.37 3.81 7.75
C LEU A 47 -6.69 4.43 7.26
N LYS A 48 -7.62 4.78 8.16
CA LYS A 48 -8.96 5.30 7.81
C LYS A 48 -8.94 6.70 7.18
N GLY A 49 -7.79 7.38 7.20
CA GLY A 49 -7.60 8.70 6.61
C GLY A 49 -7.29 8.70 5.10
N TYR A 50 -7.18 7.53 4.47
CA TYR A 50 -6.98 7.40 3.01
C TYR A 50 -8.29 7.08 2.30
N ASP A 51 -8.39 7.50 1.05
CA ASP A 51 -9.48 7.09 0.16
C ASP A 51 -9.20 5.71 -0.45
N VAL A 52 -7.92 5.39 -0.69
CA VAL A 52 -7.47 4.12 -1.27
C VAL A 52 -6.09 3.70 -0.76
N ILE A 53 -5.91 2.41 -0.53
CA ILE A 53 -4.62 1.76 -0.25
C ILE A 53 -4.26 0.92 -1.48
N ILE A 54 -3.06 1.14 -2.00
CA ILE A 54 -2.50 0.47 -3.17
C ILE A 54 -1.35 -0.42 -2.69
N VAL A 55 -1.46 -1.71 -2.93
CA VAL A 55 -0.55 -2.75 -2.45
C VAL A 55 0.30 -3.27 -3.61
N GLY A 56 1.43 -2.62 -3.84
CA GLY A 56 2.51 -3.12 -4.70
C GLY A 56 3.52 -3.98 -3.92
N TRP A 57 3.05 -4.75 -2.93
CA TRP A 57 3.88 -5.52 -2.01
C TRP A 57 3.67 -7.02 -2.20
N ASN A 58 4.76 -7.78 -2.18
CA ASN A 58 4.76 -9.22 -2.03
C ASN A 58 5.70 -9.62 -0.89
N ASN A 59 5.62 -10.85 -0.39
CA ASN A 59 6.47 -11.30 0.72
C ASN A 59 7.96 -11.17 0.35
N ALA A 60 8.76 -10.45 1.14
CA ALA A 60 10.21 -10.33 0.89
C ALA A 60 10.95 -11.65 1.13
N VAL A 61 10.45 -12.46 2.06
CA VAL A 61 10.91 -13.82 2.36
C VAL A 61 9.73 -14.78 2.46
N THR A 62 9.97 -16.08 2.25
CA THR A 62 8.90 -17.11 2.21
C THR A 62 8.16 -17.31 3.54
N THR A 63 8.71 -16.80 4.64
CA THR A 63 8.13 -16.87 5.98
C THR A 63 7.50 -15.56 6.44
N GLU A 64 7.55 -14.52 5.62
CA GLU A 64 6.92 -13.24 5.95
C GLU A 64 5.39 -13.42 6.04
N THR A 65 4.78 -12.80 7.03
CA THR A 65 3.33 -12.71 7.21
C THR A 65 3.00 -11.35 7.77
N LEU A 66 1.77 -10.89 7.55
CA LEU A 66 1.26 -9.75 8.30
C LEU A 66 1.16 -10.12 9.78
N THR A 67 1.43 -9.14 10.64
CA THR A 67 1.08 -9.27 12.05
C THR A 67 -0.44 -9.17 12.23
N ALA A 68 -0.96 -9.70 13.34
CA ALA A 68 -2.38 -9.56 13.68
C ALA A 68 -2.82 -8.09 13.81
N SER A 69 -1.88 -7.18 14.05
CA SER A 69 -2.14 -5.75 14.11
C SER A 69 -2.26 -5.13 12.73
N GLN A 70 -1.33 -5.43 11.82
CA GLN A 70 -1.38 -5.01 10.41
C GLN A 70 -2.67 -5.50 9.73
N GLU A 71 -3.02 -6.77 9.92
CA GLU A 71 -4.23 -7.37 9.35
C GLU A 71 -5.50 -6.68 9.86
N ARG A 72 -5.58 -6.44 11.17
CA ARG A 72 -6.73 -5.75 11.78
C ARG A 72 -6.84 -4.30 11.28
N CYS A 73 -5.74 -3.54 11.29
CA CYS A 73 -5.75 -2.14 10.86
C CYS A 73 -6.14 -2.00 9.39
N LEU A 74 -5.66 -2.89 8.50
CA LEU A 74 -6.06 -2.93 7.11
C LEU A 74 -7.55 -3.31 6.96
N SER A 75 -8.01 -4.32 7.68
CA SER A 75 -9.41 -4.77 7.64
C SER A 75 -10.37 -3.67 8.09
N GLU A 76 -10.09 -3.02 9.23
CA GLU A 76 -10.91 -1.93 9.75
C GLU A 76 -10.98 -0.72 8.78
N ALA A 77 -9.90 -0.46 8.03
CA ALA A 77 -9.89 0.59 7.02
C ALA A 77 -10.83 0.24 5.86
N VAL A 78 -10.72 -0.97 5.32
CA VAL A 78 -11.61 -1.45 4.24
C VAL A 78 -13.07 -1.46 4.69
N GLU A 79 -13.36 -1.95 5.91
CA GLU A 79 -14.70 -1.94 6.50
C GLU A 79 -15.25 -0.51 6.67
N SER A 80 -14.38 0.48 6.88
CA SER A 80 -14.78 1.90 6.97
C SER A 80 -15.00 2.58 5.62
N GLY A 81 -14.75 1.88 4.50
CA GLY A 81 -14.98 2.36 3.14
C GLY A 81 -13.71 2.75 2.37
N VAL A 82 -12.52 2.52 2.92
CA VAL A 82 -11.26 2.75 2.20
C VAL A 82 -11.12 1.72 1.07
N GLY A 83 -10.83 2.18 -0.14
CA GLY A 83 -10.58 1.29 -1.29
C GLY A 83 -9.29 0.47 -1.11
N LEU A 84 -9.25 -0.74 -1.67
CA LEU A 84 -8.05 -1.59 -1.69
C LEU A 84 -7.77 -2.07 -3.12
N VAL A 85 -6.54 -1.89 -3.59
CA VAL A 85 -6.07 -2.30 -4.93
C VAL A 85 -4.70 -2.97 -4.80
N GLY A 86 -4.42 -4.03 -5.55
CA GLY A 86 -3.12 -4.73 -5.58
C GLY A 86 -2.93 -5.52 -6.86
#